data_AF-A0A497PK14-F1
#
_entry.id   AF-A0A497PK14-F1
#
_cell.length_a   1.000
_cell.length_b   1.000
_cell.length_c   1.000
_cell.angle_alpha   90.00
_cell.angle_beta   90.00
_cell.angle_gamma   90.00
#
_symmetry.space_group_name_H-M   'P 1'
#
loop_
_entity.id
_entity.type
_entity.pdbx_description
1 polymer ?
#
loop_
_entity_poly.entity_id
_entity_poly.type
_entity_poly.pdbx_seq_one_letter_code
_entity_poly.pdbx_strand_id
1 'polypeptide(L)' 'MPRPQFSNDTIKEQVLKILDLVRLEGLESRTPLQLSGGQQQRVALARALV' A
#
# COMPACT_ATOMS: atom_id res chain seq x y z
N MET A 1 -12.79 -15.73 16.35
CA MET A 1 -12.37 -14.34 16.12
C MET A 1 -13.04 -13.85 14.84
N PRO A 2 -14.06 -12.97 14.91
CA PRO A 2 -14.56 -12.30 13.71
C PRO A 2 -13.45 -11.41 13.14
N ARG A 3 -13.22 -11.46 11.82
CA ARG A 3 -12.29 -10.51 11.18
C ARG A 3 -12.93 -9.13 11.21
N PRO A 4 -12.19 -8.07 11.57
CA PRO A 4 -12.70 -6.71 11.44
C PRO A 4 -13.08 -6.47 9.98
N GLN A 5 -14.35 -6.15 9.74
CA GLN A 5 -14.87 -5.84 8.41
C GLN A 5 -14.59 -4.36 8.14
N PHE A 6 -13.43 -4.05 7.56
CA PHE A 6 -13.17 -2.69 7.09
C PHE A 6 -14.01 -2.41 5.84
N SER A 7 -14.61 -1.22 5.77
CA SER A 7 -15.22 -0.72 4.54
C SER A 7 -14.14 -0.52 3.48
N ASN A 8 -14.46 -0.81 2.21
CA ASN A 8 -13.51 -0.64 1.10
C ASN A 8 -12.93 0.78 1.04
N ASP A 9 -13.75 1.80 1.38
CA ASP A 9 -13.32 3.20 1.43
C ASP A 9 -12.24 3.44 2.50
N THR A 10 -12.41 2.83 3.67
CA THR A 10 -11.43 2.91 4.77
C THR A 10 -10.10 2.26 4.41
N ILE A 11 -10.14 1.11 3.73
CA ILE A 11 -8.92 0.44 3.24
C ILE A 11 -8.21 1.32 2.23
N LYS A 12 -8.95 1.91 1.29
CA LYS A 12 -8.39 2.77 0.24
C LYS A 12 -7.71 4.00 0.85
N GLU A 13 -8.33 4.67 1.81
CA GLU A 13 -7.74 5.80 2.51
C GLU A 13 -6.45 5.43 3.26
N GLN A 14 -6.42 4.29 3.94
CA GLN A 14 -5.23 3.83 4.65
C GLN A 14 -4.09 3.49 3.69
N VAL A 15 -4.39 2.80 2.59
CA VAL A 15 -3.39 2.47 1.56
C VAL A 15 -2.78 3.74 0.97
N LEU A 16 -3.58 4.76 0.66
CA LEU A 16 -3.07 6.03 0.13
C LEU A 16 -2.13 6.73 1.12
N LYS A 17 -2.47 6.75 2.41
CA LYS A 17 -1.60 7.33 3.45
C LYS A 17 -0.27 6.59 3.56
N ILE A 18 -0.30 5.26 3.50
CA ILE A 18 0.91 4.45 3.59
C ILE A 18 1.80 4.66 2.35
N LEU A 19 1.21 4.74 1.15
CA LEU A 19 1.96 5.00 -0.08
C LEU A 19 2.68 6.35 -0.05
N ASP A 20 2.04 7.40 0.46
CA ASP A 20 2.65 8.72 0.67
C ASP A 20 3.86 8.63 1.63
N LEU A 21 3.71 7.92 2.75
CA LEU A 21 4.79 7.72 3.73
C LEU A 21 6.03 7.02 3.13
N VAL A 22 5.83 6.11 2.17
CA VAL A 22 6.93 5.39 1.51
C VAL A 22 7.35 6.00 0.17
N ARG A 23 6.86 7.21 -0.16
CA ARG A 23 7.15 7.93 -1.40
C ARG A 23 6.77 7.14 -2.68
N LEU A 24 5.61 6.49 -2.66
CA LEU A 24 5.04 5.71 -3.77
C LEU A 24 3.67 6.26 -4.21
N GLU A 25 3.35 7.50 -3.87
CA GLU A 25 2.19 8.23 -4.38
C GLU A 25 2.17 8.24 -5.93
N GLY A 26 0.99 8.05 -6.53
CA GLY A 26 0.81 7.96 -7.98
C GLY A 26 1.15 6.59 -8.59
N LEU A 27 1.57 5.62 -7.78
CA LEU A 27 1.87 4.25 -8.21
C LEU A 27 0.84 3.22 -7.72
N GLU A 28 -0.26 3.65 -7.11
CA GLU A 28 -1.29 2.81 -6.51
C GLU A 28 -1.96 1.83 -7.49
N SER A 29 -1.96 2.16 -8.78
CA SER A 29 -2.56 1.32 -9.83
C SER A 29 -1.54 0.41 -10.51
N ARG A 30 -0.26 0.49 -10.13
CA ARG A 30 0.80 -0.34 -10.73
C ARG A 30 0.84 -1.71 -10.08
N THR A 31 1.05 -2.72 -10.91
CA THR A 31 1.30 -4.09 -10.45
C THR A 31 2.74 -4.23 -9.95
N PRO A 32 3.05 -5.19 -9.05
CA PRO A 32 4.40 -5.35 -8.50
C PRO A 32 5.50 -5.50 -9.56
N LEU A 33 5.19 -6.13 -10.69
CA LEU A 33 6.13 -6.34 -11.81
C LEU A 33 6.47 -5.03 -12.57
N GLN A 34 5.67 -3.98 -12.42
CA GLN A 34 5.88 -2.66 -13.06
C GLN A 34 6.66 -1.67 -12.18
N LEU A 35 7.09 -2.11 -10.99
CA LEU A 35 7.87 -1.34 -10.05
C LEU A 35 9.36 -1.70 -10.18
N SER A 36 10.24 -0.71 -10.04
CA SER A 36 11.68 -0.97 -9.92
C SER A 36 12.00 -1.74 -8.63
N GLY A 37 13.15 -2.40 -8.55
CA GLY A 37 13.54 -3.16 -7.35
C GLY A 37 13.49 -2.33 -6.06
N GLY A 38 13.95 -1.07 -6.10
CA GLY A 38 13.85 -0.15 -4.95
C GLY A 38 12.41 0.30 -4.63
N GLN A 39 11.50 0.33 -5.60
CA GLN A 39 10.08 0.56 -5.36
C GLN A 39 9.42 -0.67 -4.73
N GLN A 40 9.73 -1.88 -5.21
CA GLN A 40 9.24 -3.13 -4.62
C GLN A 40 9.66 -3.29 -3.16
N GLN A 41 10.91 -2.93 -2.84
CA GLN A 41 11.40 -2.95 -1.46
C GLN A 41 10.62 -1.99 -0.56
N ARG A 42 10.24 -0.81 -1.08
CA ARG A 42 9.38 0.15 -0.36
C ARG A 42 7.94 -0.35 -0.17
N VAL A 43 7.40 -1.09 -1.15
CA VAL A 43 6.11 -1.80 -0.99
C VAL A 43 6.19 -2.85 0.11
N ALA A 44 7.31 -3.60 0.21
CA ALA A 44 7.50 -4.58 1.28
C ALA A 44 7.50 -3.93 2.68
N LEU A 45 8.11 -2.75 2.81
CA LEU A 45 8.07 -1.96 4.05
C LEU A 45 6.65 -1.48 4.36
N ALA A 46 5.94 -0.93 3.37
CA ALA A 46 4.54 -0.52 3.51
C ALA A 46 3.64 -1.67 4.00
N ARG A 47 3.86 -2.89 3.51
CA ARG A 47 3.10 -4.09 3.91
C ARG A 47 3.30 -4.50 5.37
N ALA A 48 4.35 -4.02 6.05
CA ALA A 48 4.59 -4.27 7.46
C ALA A 48 3.92 -3.23 8.38
N LEU A 49 3.37 -2.15 7.82
CA LEU A 49 2.73 -1.06 8.56
C LEU A 49 1.19 -1.20 8.67
N VAL A 50 0.60 -2.20 8.01
CA VAL A 50 -0.84 -2.46 7.91
C VAL A 50 -1.23 -3.78 8.57
#